data_AF-A0A017SW19-F1
#
_entry.id   AF-A0A017SW19-F1
#
_cell.length_a   1.000
_cell.length_b   1.000
_cell.length_c   1.000
_cell.angle_alpha   90.00
_cell.angle_beta   90.00
_cell.angle_gamma   90.00
#
_symmetry.space_group_name_H-M   'P 1'
#
loop_
_entity.id
_entity.type
_entity.pdbx_description
1 polymer ?
#
loop_
_entity_poly.entity_id
_entity_poly.type
_entity_poly.pdbx_seq_one_letter_code
_entity_poly.pdbx_strand_id
1 'polypeptide(L)'
;MQHPSKHAPLWRLVAPLLGSLVVPLLGAGCVLDPLGTGPLGAGGAGAGTGEGGGGTTSQGGGGTTGMNVGGSGGAGGNVEGPGGSGGAGGTGGAGGSGGAGGGTTSGVVIARCNTEEITLDGSLDDQWDGTAYPIEKVVEPNVGQDPPVQPAHFQARWNAGYLYVGVHVDDSTRYNDSGDPSSYDDDSIEVYLDVNNMPTGVLGFDDFQFNVGWNNSGNNWERNGRTMGVMSNDTDVNSGYEVELAIPWSTLGTTPAAGKVIGFDVGVNADVNGAGRDFHLMWQGTAQNHQNTLSYGKLQLQACP
;
A
#
# COMPACT_ATOMS: atom_id res chain seq x y z
N MET A 1 -71.78 -0.15 5.29
CA MET A 1 -71.86 0.83 4.18
C MET A 1 -70.54 1.59 4.14
N GLN A 2 -69.99 1.68 2.93
CA GLN A 2 -68.85 2.48 2.47
C GLN A 2 -67.42 2.08 2.84
N HIS A 3 -66.66 2.01 1.74
CA HIS A 3 -65.28 1.62 1.51
C HIS A 3 -64.30 2.80 1.76
N PRO A 4 -62.97 2.55 1.70
CA PRO A 4 -61.91 3.40 2.25
C PRO A 4 -61.26 4.35 1.22
N SER A 5 -60.52 5.35 1.69
CA SER A 5 -59.61 6.16 0.86
C SER A 5 -58.15 5.96 1.25
N LYS A 6 -57.41 5.43 0.26
CA LYS A 6 -55.95 5.30 0.15
C LYS A 6 -55.30 6.66 -0.09
N HIS A 7 -54.05 6.87 0.34
CA HIS A 7 -53.06 7.61 -0.47
C HIS A 7 -51.63 7.12 -0.17
N ALA A 8 -50.98 6.57 -1.20
CA ALA A 8 -49.55 6.31 -1.29
C ALA A 8 -48.93 7.38 -2.23
N PRO A 9 -47.67 7.81 -2.03
CA PRO A 9 -47.04 8.78 -2.93
C PRO A 9 -46.44 8.10 -4.17
N LEU A 10 -46.84 8.62 -5.34
CA LEU A 10 -46.30 8.33 -6.66
C LEU A 10 -44.99 9.09 -6.88
N TRP A 11 -43.87 8.39 -7.06
CA TRP A 11 -42.66 8.96 -7.64
C TRP A 11 -42.76 8.90 -9.17
N ARG A 12 -42.75 10.08 -9.80
CA ARG A 12 -42.75 10.24 -11.26
C ARG A 12 -41.33 10.03 -11.80
N LEU A 13 -41.17 9.05 -12.68
CA LEU A 13 -40.06 8.95 -13.62
C LEU A 13 -40.07 10.18 -14.54
N VAL A 14 -38.94 10.87 -14.66
CA VAL A 14 -38.67 11.82 -15.76
C VAL A 14 -37.48 11.26 -16.53
N ALA A 15 -37.75 10.78 -17.74
CA ALA A 15 -36.72 10.45 -18.73
C ALA A 15 -36.39 11.71 -19.55
N PRO A 16 -35.11 12.01 -19.86
CA PRO A 16 -34.78 12.94 -20.92
C PRO A 16 -34.60 12.22 -22.26
N LEU A 17 -35.31 12.73 -23.27
CA LEU A 17 -35.18 12.37 -24.68
C LEU A 17 -33.97 13.09 -25.31
N LEU A 18 -33.09 12.27 -25.88
CA LEU A 18 -32.19 12.43 -27.04
C LEU A 18 -31.99 13.83 -27.66
N GLY A 19 -30.72 14.24 -27.72
CA GLY A 19 -30.19 15.15 -28.74
C GLY A 19 -28.92 14.57 -29.35
N SER A 20 -29.04 13.90 -30.50
CA SER A 20 -27.88 13.49 -31.32
C SER A 20 -27.21 14.72 -31.94
N LEU A 21 -25.98 15.00 -31.55
CA LEU A 21 -25.12 15.96 -32.24
C LEU A 21 -24.27 15.20 -33.26
N VAL A 22 -24.59 15.38 -34.54
CA VAL A 22 -23.77 14.96 -35.68
C VAL A 22 -22.62 15.95 -35.81
N VAL A 23 -21.39 15.50 -35.58
CA VAL A 23 -20.18 16.27 -35.88
C VAL A 23 -19.77 15.98 -37.32
N PRO A 24 -19.72 16.98 -38.23
CA PRO A 24 -19.24 16.75 -39.58
C PRO A 24 -17.71 16.64 -39.61
N LEU A 25 -17.26 15.56 -40.24
CA LEU A 25 -15.88 15.33 -40.67
C LEU A 25 -15.50 16.38 -41.73
N LEU A 26 -14.55 17.26 -41.43
CA LEU A 26 -13.89 18.11 -42.43
C LEU A 26 -12.41 17.71 -42.48
N GLY A 27 -12.08 16.92 -43.49
CA GLY A 27 -10.73 16.79 -43.99
C GLY A 27 -10.44 17.95 -44.94
N ALA A 28 -9.33 18.64 -44.70
CA ALA A 28 -8.60 19.39 -45.72
C ALA A 28 -7.15 19.51 -45.25
N GLY A 29 -6.24 18.88 -45.97
CA GLY A 29 -4.81 19.12 -45.84
C GLY A 29 -4.40 20.44 -46.49
N CYS A 30 -3.39 21.08 -45.91
CA CYS A 30 -2.42 21.97 -46.55
C CYS A 30 -1.15 21.86 -45.69
N VAL A 31 -0.13 21.14 -46.13
CA VAL A 31 1.02 21.60 -46.92
C VAL A 31 1.97 22.51 -46.11
N LEU A 32 3.20 22.00 -46.06
CA LEU A 32 4.46 22.51 -45.53
C LEU A 32 4.75 23.97 -45.92
N ASP A 33 5.43 24.69 -45.02
CA ASP A 33 6.61 25.47 -45.43
C ASP A 33 7.65 25.49 -44.28
N PRO A 34 8.97 25.35 -44.56
CA PRO A 34 10.03 25.34 -43.57
C PRO A 34 10.79 26.68 -43.52
N LEU A 35 11.80 26.70 -42.64
CA LEU A 35 12.94 27.64 -42.53
C LEU A 35 12.85 28.72 -41.44
N GLY A 36 13.87 28.72 -40.58
CA GLY A 36 14.08 29.76 -39.58
C GLY A 36 15.18 29.47 -38.56
N THR A 37 16.34 28.97 -39.00
CA THR A 37 17.57 28.85 -38.20
C THR A 37 18.15 30.23 -37.85
N GLY A 38 18.56 30.46 -36.59
CA GLY A 38 19.44 31.57 -36.19
C GLY A 38 19.69 31.63 -34.68
N PRO A 39 20.87 32.07 -34.20
CA PRO A 39 21.59 31.34 -33.16
C PRO A 39 21.74 32.05 -31.79
N LEU A 40 22.11 31.22 -30.80
CA LEU A 40 22.95 31.41 -29.61
C LEU A 40 23.28 32.85 -29.17
N GLY A 41 22.90 33.17 -27.93
CA GLY A 41 23.44 34.29 -27.14
C GLY A 41 23.74 33.83 -25.71
N ALA A 42 25.03 33.68 -25.40
CA ALA A 42 25.57 33.47 -24.06
C ALA A 42 25.78 34.82 -23.34
N GLY A 43 25.66 34.80 -22.00
CA GLY A 43 26.06 35.90 -21.11
C GLY A 43 25.08 35.99 -19.93
N GLY A 44 25.48 36.02 -18.67
CA GLY A 44 26.79 36.02 -18.06
C GLY A 44 26.64 35.81 -16.56
N ALA A 45 27.70 35.31 -15.94
CA ALA A 45 27.84 35.16 -14.50
C ALA A 45 27.80 36.53 -13.80
N GLY A 46 27.10 36.59 -12.67
CA GLY A 46 27.14 37.71 -11.72
C GLY A 46 27.48 37.17 -10.34
N ALA A 47 28.78 37.08 -10.04
CA ALA A 47 29.28 36.94 -8.68
C ALA A 47 29.17 38.30 -7.97
N GLY A 48 28.53 38.31 -6.80
CA GLY A 48 28.48 39.46 -5.90
C GLY A 48 29.06 39.07 -4.55
N THR A 49 30.34 39.39 -4.35
CA THR A 49 31.02 39.43 -3.07
C THR A 49 30.63 40.68 -2.28
N GLY A 50 30.42 40.56 -0.97
CA GLY A 50 30.22 41.70 -0.08
C GLY A 50 30.25 41.27 1.39
N GLU A 51 31.44 41.28 1.98
CA GLU A 51 31.72 41.19 3.42
C GLU A 51 31.18 42.40 4.20
N GLY A 52 30.96 42.23 5.51
CA GLY A 52 31.41 43.23 6.48
C GLY A 52 30.53 43.56 7.69
N GLY A 53 30.89 43.00 8.85
CA GLY A 53 30.75 43.60 10.20
C GLY A 53 29.45 43.32 10.95
N GLY A 54 29.40 42.97 12.25
CA GLY A 54 30.40 42.92 13.33
C GLY A 54 29.68 43.15 14.68
N GLY A 55 30.06 42.41 15.73
CA GLY A 55 29.64 42.59 17.14
C GLY A 55 29.12 41.29 17.81
N THR A 56 29.93 40.47 18.49
CA THR A 56 30.33 40.50 19.93
C THR A 56 29.13 40.59 20.89
N THR A 57 28.87 39.78 21.93
CA THR A 57 29.60 38.95 22.93
C THR A 57 28.54 37.99 23.55
N SER A 58 28.81 36.79 24.09
CA SER A 58 29.48 36.56 25.37
C SER A 58 29.89 35.10 25.57
N GLN A 59 31.10 34.93 26.14
CA GLN A 59 31.63 33.70 26.73
C GLN A 59 31.14 33.47 28.17
N GLY A 60 31.21 32.20 28.57
CA GLY A 60 31.36 31.66 29.93
C GLY A 60 31.07 30.15 29.86
N GLY A 61 32.03 29.21 29.90
CA GLY A 61 33.14 29.03 30.84
C GLY A 61 32.54 28.68 32.21
N GLY A 62 32.69 27.51 32.83
CA GLY A 62 33.50 26.31 32.71
C GLY A 62 33.42 25.59 34.07
N GLY A 63 33.77 24.31 34.19
CA GLY A 63 34.00 23.71 35.52
C GLY A 63 33.62 22.24 35.67
N THR A 64 34.65 21.39 35.59
CA THR A 64 34.68 19.98 35.98
C THR A 64 34.68 19.78 37.49
N THR A 65 34.27 18.60 37.98
CA THR A 65 34.97 17.68 38.93
C THR A 65 33.98 16.79 39.69
N GLY A 66 34.37 15.54 39.97
CA GLY A 66 33.82 14.76 41.08
C GLY A 66 33.66 13.25 40.84
N MET A 67 34.75 12.50 41.00
CA MET A 67 34.76 11.04 41.21
C MET A 67 34.31 10.66 42.63
N ASN A 68 33.64 9.51 42.79
CA ASN A 68 33.78 8.52 43.89
C ASN A 68 32.96 7.26 43.48
N VAL A 69 33.45 6.03 43.30
CA VAL A 69 34.32 5.08 44.02
C VAL A 69 33.75 4.53 45.34
N GLY A 70 33.64 3.18 45.37
CA GLY A 70 33.45 2.29 46.53
C GLY A 70 32.13 1.49 46.43
N GLY A 71 32.09 0.19 46.08
CA GLY A 71 32.67 -0.98 46.76
C GLY A 71 31.62 -1.55 47.74
N SER A 72 31.30 -2.83 47.90
CA SER A 72 32.01 -4.10 47.68
C SER A 72 31.11 -5.30 48.01
N GLY A 73 31.37 -6.46 47.38
CA GLY A 73 31.24 -7.83 47.97
C GLY A 73 29.87 -8.52 47.85
N GLY A 74 29.73 -9.80 47.49
CA GLY A 74 30.68 -10.86 47.16
C GLY A 74 30.01 -12.25 47.33
N ALA A 75 30.38 -13.20 46.45
CA ALA A 75 30.28 -14.68 46.54
C ALA A 75 28.87 -15.31 46.65
N GLY A 76 28.56 -16.47 46.07
CA GLY A 76 29.30 -17.51 45.35
C GLY A 76 28.44 -18.80 45.32
N GLY A 77 28.70 -19.73 44.41
CA GLY A 77 28.15 -21.11 44.50
C GLY A 77 27.86 -21.82 43.17
N ASN A 78 28.87 -22.53 42.66
CA ASN A 78 28.76 -23.62 41.67
C ASN A 78 28.13 -24.88 42.31
N VAL A 79 27.33 -25.66 41.57
CA VAL A 79 27.27 -27.14 41.67
C VAL A 79 26.97 -27.76 40.29
N GLU A 80 27.61 -28.89 40.04
CA GLU A 80 27.81 -29.68 38.82
C GLU A 80 26.60 -30.51 38.34
N GLY A 81 26.64 -31.02 37.09
CA GLY A 81 25.80 -32.13 36.57
C GLY A 81 26.20 -33.51 37.14
N PRO A 82 25.80 -34.70 36.60
CA PRO A 82 25.48 -35.01 35.18
C PRO A 82 24.35 -36.06 34.90
N GLY A 83 24.03 -36.29 33.60
CA GLY A 83 23.99 -37.63 32.98
C GLY A 83 22.70 -38.50 32.92
N GLY A 84 22.03 -38.51 31.75
CA GLY A 84 21.79 -39.68 30.86
C GLY A 84 20.89 -40.88 31.24
N SER A 85 19.90 -41.22 30.38
CA SER A 85 19.87 -42.44 29.52
C SER A 85 18.46 -43.01 29.20
N GLY A 86 18.33 -43.59 27.99
CA GLY A 86 17.26 -44.50 27.53
C GLY A 86 16.33 -43.88 26.47
N GLY A 87 16.04 -44.44 25.28
CA GLY A 87 16.39 -45.71 24.66
C GLY A 87 15.37 -46.04 23.54
N ALA A 88 15.88 -46.29 22.33
CA ALA A 88 15.38 -47.15 21.24
C ALA A 88 13.98 -46.99 20.59
N GLY A 89 14.00 -46.86 19.26
CA GLY A 89 13.37 -47.83 18.34
C GLY A 89 12.06 -47.43 17.66
N GLY A 90 12.05 -47.38 16.32
CA GLY A 90 10.80 -47.34 15.54
C GLY A 90 10.97 -46.95 14.08
N THR A 91 11.19 -47.94 13.23
CA THR A 91 11.11 -47.85 11.76
C THR A 91 9.68 -47.62 11.29
N GLY A 92 9.47 -46.75 10.30
CA GLY A 92 8.20 -46.64 9.59
C GLY A 92 8.28 -45.67 8.42
N GLY A 93 8.44 -46.18 7.20
CA GLY A 93 8.34 -45.35 6.00
C GLY A 93 6.91 -44.86 5.78
N ALA A 94 6.78 -43.63 5.31
CA ALA A 94 5.63 -43.15 4.58
C ALA A 94 6.11 -42.10 3.58
N GLY A 95 5.81 -42.33 2.30
CA GLY A 95 6.07 -41.38 1.23
C GLY A 95 5.26 -40.11 1.47
N GLY A 96 5.96 -38.98 1.52
CA GLY A 96 5.37 -37.65 1.43
C GLY A 96 5.58 -37.14 0.01
N SER A 97 4.48 -36.94 -0.71
CA SER A 97 4.45 -36.22 -1.97
C SER A 97 5.15 -34.87 -1.80
N GLY A 98 6.10 -34.58 -2.68
CA GLY A 98 6.71 -33.26 -2.78
C GLY A 98 5.65 -32.22 -3.08
N GLY A 99 5.19 -31.53 -2.03
CA GLY A 99 4.55 -30.23 -2.17
C GLY A 99 5.61 -29.27 -2.68
N ALA A 100 5.41 -28.74 -3.89
CA ALA A 100 6.22 -27.66 -4.41
C ALA A 100 6.04 -26.43 -3.51
N GLY A 101 6.90 -26.29 -2.50
CA GLY A 101 7.09 -25.02 -1.82
C GLY A 101 7.62 -24.03 -2.83
N GLY A 102 6.74 -23.17 -3.34
CA GLY A 102 7.13 -22.00 -4.10
C GLY A 102 7.96 -21.11 -3.19
N GLY A 103 9.28 -21.16 -3.34
CA GLY A 103 10.18 -20.27 -2.62
C GLY A 103 9.86 -18.83 -3.00
N THR A 104 9.32 -18.05 -2.07
CA THR A 104 9.21 -16.60 -2.22
C THR A 104 10.63 -16.05 -2.29
N THR A 105 11.01 -15.55 -3.46
CA THR A 105 12.21 -14.71 -3.55
C THR A 105 11.91 -13.45 -2.75
N SER A 106 12.77 -13.11 -1.78
CA SER A 106 12.58 -11.91 -0.95
C SER A 106 12.30 -10.69 -1.85
N GLY A 107 11.23 -9.95 -1.55
CA GLY A 107 10.81 -8.78 -2.33
C GLY A 107 10.04 -9.04 -3.63
N VAL A 108 9.61 -10.28 -3.92
CA VAL A 108 8.75 -10.59 -5.07
C VAL A 108 7.44 -11.27 -4.67
N VAL A 109 6.32 -10.65 -5.05
CA VAL A 109 4.96 -11.19 -5.01
C VAL A 109 4.63 -11.85 -6.34
N ILE A 110 4.02 -13.03 -6.29
CA ILE A 110 3.45 -13.70 -7.46
C ILE A 110 1.94 -13.48 -7.44
N ALA A 111 1.45 -12.64 -8.35
CA ALA A 111 0.02 -12.47 -8.54
C ALA A 111 -0.52 -13.63 -9.37
N ARG A 112 -1.40 -14.45 -8.79
CA ARG A 112 -2.00 -15.59 -9.49
C ARG A 112 -2.96 -15.10 -10.58
N CYS A 113 -2.96 -15.76 -11.74
CA CYS A 113 -3.94 -15.45 -12.77
C CYS A 113 -5.29 -16.11 -12.43
N ASN A 114 -6.38 -15.35 -12.55
CA ASN A 114 -7.75 -15.82 -12.46
C ASN A 114 -8.36 -15.85 -13.87
N THR A 115 -9.02 -16.96 -14.23
CA THR A 115 -9.80 -17.07 -15.47
C THR A 115 -11.16 -16.41 -15.37
N GLU A 116 -11.71 -16.35 -14.16
CA GLU A 116 -12.97 -15.68 -13.83
C GLU A 116 -12.70 -14.36 -13.08
N GLU A 117 -13.72 -13.51 -12.99
CA GLU A 117 -13.68 -12.31 -12.15
C GLU A 117 -13.77 -12.69 -10.66
N ILE A 118 -13.04 -11.97 -9.81
CA ILE A 118 -13.18 -12.12 -8.36
C ILE A 118 -14.39 -11.30 -7.94
N THR A 119 -15.28 -11.90 -7.14
CA THR A 119 -16.40 -11.16 -6.56
C THR A 119 -15.87 -10.31 -5.43
N LEU A 120 -15.99 -8.98 -5.52
CA LEU A 120 -15.63 -8.10 -4.42
C LEU A 120 -16.75 -8.05 -3.38
N ASP A 121 -16.73 -8.95 -2.42
CA ASP A 121 -17.70 -9.04 -1.33
C ASP A 121 -17.12 -8.69 0.05
N GLY A 122 -15.83 -8.33 0.11
CA GLY A 122 -15.11 -7.98 1.32
C GLY A 122 -14.57 -9.19 2.08
N SER A 123 -14.62 -10.40 1.49
CA SER A 123 -14.17 -11.64 2.11
C SER A 123 -13.01 -12.26 1.34
N LEU A 124 -11.92 -12.58 2.03
CA LEU A 124 -10.80 -13.36 1.47
C LEU A 124 -11.11 -14.86 1.49
N ASP A 125 -12.12 -15.27 0.71
CA ASP A 125 -12.67 -16.62 0.65
C ASP A 125 -11.85 -17.60 -0.23
N ASP A 126 -12.49 -18.64 -0.76
CA ASP A 126 -11.83 -19.64 -1.62
C ASP A 126 -11.36 -19.07 -2.97
N GLN A 127 -11.89 -17.93 -3.42
CA GLN A 127 -11.38 -17.17 -4.55
C GLN A 127 -9.99 -16.58 -4.25
N TRP A 128 -9.59 -16.51 -2.97
CA TRP A 128 -8.29 -16.06 -2.47
C TRP A 128 -7.42 -17.21 -1.95
N ASP A 129 -7.31 -18.31 -2.72
CA ASP A 129 -6.25 -19.31 -2.51
C ASP A 129 -4.81 -18.78 -2.76
N GLY A 130 -3.79 -19.47 -2.23
CA GLY A 130 -2.39 -19.23 -2.56
C GLY A 130 -1.53 -18.64 -1.46
N THR A 131 -0.49 -17.88 -1.86
CA THR A 131 0.52 -17.36 -0.93
C THR A 131 0.04 -16.04 -0.35
N ALA A 132 -0.21 -16.03 0.96
CA ALA A 132 -0.33 -14.81 1.76
C ALA A 132 1.06 -14.25 2.08
N TYR A 133 1.23 -12.95 1.88
CA TYR A 133 2.46 -12.22 2.15
C TYR A 133 2.27 -11.35 3.40
N PRO A 134 3.12 -11.50 4.42
CA PRO A 134 2.96 -10.77 5.67
C PRO A 134 3.31 -9.28 5.51
N ILE A 135 2.58 -8.41 6.22
CA ILE A 135 2.83 -6.97 6.35
C ILE A 135 3.30 -6.71 7.79
N GLU A 136 4.60 -6.89 8.03
CA GLU A 136 5.15 -6.90 9.40
C GLU A 136 6.07 -5.71 9.70
N LYS A 137 6.52 -4.96 8.69
CA LYS A 137 7.54 -3.93 8.87
C LYS A 137 6.91 -2.63 9.35
N VAL A 138 7.05 -2.33 10.63
CA VAL A 138 6.68 -1.00 11.18
C VAL A 138 7.65 0.06 10.66
N VAL A 139 7.15 1.03 9.91
CA VAL A 139 7.95 2.12 9.32
C VAL A 139 7.67 3.47 9.98
N GLU A 140 6.52 3.62 10.63
CA GLU A 140 6.20 4.73 11.53
C GLU A 140 5.65 4.14 12.83
N PRO A 141 6.44 4.11 13.92
CA PRO A 141 5.99 3.61 15.21
C PRO A 141 5.39 4.74 16.08
N ASN A 142 4.37 4.41 16.86
CA ASN A 142 4.01 5.23 18.01
C ASN A 142 5.03 5.04 19.14
N VAL A 143 5.64 6.13 19.62
CA VAL A 143 6.80 6.06 20.52
C VAL A 143 6.42 5.38 21.84
N GLY A 144 7.08 4.25 22.11
CA GLY A 144 6.94 3.52 23.37
C GLY A 144 5.72 2.60 23.43
N GLN A 145 5.06 2.33 22.30
CA GLN A 145 3.99 1.35 22.16
C GLN A 145 4.37 0.37 21.06
N ASP A 146 4.11 -0.93 21.28
CA ASP A 146 4.08 -1.89 20.18
C ASP A 146 2.77 -1.69 19.41
N PRO A 147 2.73 -1.94 18.09
CA PRO A 147 1.49 -1.87 17.33
C PRO A 147 0.49 -2.87 17.93
N PRO A 148 -0.73 -2.46 18.27
CA PRO A 148 -1.79 -3.42 18.61
C PRO A 148 -2.21 -4.25 17.39
N VAL A 149 -1.83 -3.79 16.19
CA VAL A 149 -2.06 -4.43 14.89
C VAL A 149 -1.02 -5.51 14.67
N GLN A 150 -1.36 -6.75 14.99
CA GLN A 150 -0.58 -7.91 14.57
C GLN A 150 -1.46 -9.16 14.60
N PRO A 151 -1.46 -9.98 13.54
CA PRO A 151 -0.81 -9.83 12.21
C PRO A 151 -1.68 -9.27 11.05
N ALA A 152 -1.06 -8.63 10.05
CA ALA A 152 -1.69 -8.31 8.76
C ALA A 152 -1.01 -9.05 7.59
N HIS A 153 -1.77 -9.39 6.55
CA HIS A 153 -1.24 -10.04 5.36
C HIS A 153 -2.05 -9.66 4.11
N PHE A 154 -1.43 -9.83 2.94
CA PHE A 154 -2.09 -9.61 1.66
C PHE A 154 -1.88 -10.74 0.68
N GLN A 155 -2.76 -10.78 -0.32
CA GLN A 155 -2.68 -11.62 -1.49
C GLN A 155 -2.91 -10.78 -2.74
N ALA A 156 -2.31 -11.21 -3.86
CA ALA A 156 -2.46 -10.53 -5.13
C ALA A 156 -2.89 -11.49 -6.23
N ARG A 157 -3.78 -11.02 -7.08
CA ARG A 157 -4.33 -11.76 -8.22
C ARG A 157 -4.47 -10.86 -9.43
N TRP A 158 -4.68 -11.45 -10.60
CA TRP A 158 -4.95 -10.67 -11.79
C TRP A 158 -5.76 -11.44 -12.81
N ASN A 159 -6.47 -10.71 -13.67
CA ASN A 159 -7.04 -11.24 -14.90
C ASN A 159 -6.88 -10.20 -16.03
N ALA A 160 -7.52 -10.43 -17.18
CA ALA A 160 -7.43 -9.51 -18.31
C ALA A 160 -7.97 -8.10 -18.02
N GLY A 161 -8.88 -7.94 -17.06
CA GLY A 161 -9.52 -6.67 -16.69
C GLY A 161 -8.81 -5.93 -15.55
N TYR A 162 -8.40 -6.66 -14.50
CA TYR A 162 -7.98 -6.05 -13.24
C TYR A 162 -6.71 -6.68 -12.64
N LEU A 163 -5.99 -5.86 -11.89
CA LEU A 163 -5.13 -6.28 -10.79
C LEU A 163 -5.99 -6.29 -9.52
N TYR A 164 -5.93 -7.37 -8.73
CA TYR A 164 -6.63 -7.49 -7.46
C TYR A 164 -5.64 -7.57 -6.31
N VAL A 165 -5.97 -6.88 -5.21
CA VAL A 165 -5.23 -6.94 -3.95
C VAL A 165 -6.26 -7.19 -2.84
N GLY A 166 -6.06 -8.26 -2.09
CA GLY A 166 -6.86 -8.61 -0.92
C GLY A 166 -5.99 -8.49 0.32
N VAL A 167 -6.47 -7.82 1.35
CA VAL A 167 -5.72 -7.54 2.58
C VAL A 167 -6.56 -7.92 3.78
N HIS A 168 -5.98 -8.71 4.67
CA HIS A 168 -6.53 -9.01 5.98
C HIS A 168 -5.71 -8.29 7.03
N VAL A 169 -6.40 -7.62 7.95
CA VAL A 169 -5.78 -6.85 9.03
C VAL A 169 -6.37 -7.30 10.36
N ASP A 170 -5.55 -7.88 11.22
CA ASP A 170 -5.92 -8.12 12.62
C ASP A 170 -5.85 -6.81 13.40
N ASP A 171 -7.02 -6.17 13.56
CA ASP A 171 -7.19 -4.99 14.41
C ASP A 171 -8.52 -5.04 15.18
N SER A 172 -8.41 -5.17 16.51
CA SER A 172 -9.58 -5.19 17.38
C SER A 172 -10.24 -3.81 17.56
N THR A 173 -9.53 -2.70 17.35
CA THR A 173 -10.03 -1.34 17.58
C THR A 173 -9.80 -0.51 16.33
N ARG A 174 -10.89 -0.17 15.62
CA ARG A 174 -10.82 0.55 14.35
C ARG A 174 -11.48 1.92 14.44
N TYR A 175 -10.89 2.89 13.77
CA TYR A 175 -11.35 4.26 13.64
C TYR A 175 -11.49 4.65 12.17
N ASN A 176 -12.45 5.52 11.90
CA ASN A 176 -12.71 6.17 10.61
C ASN A 176 -13.43 7.48 10.91
N ASP A 177 -12.68 8.45 11.43
CA ASP A 177 -13.17 9.75 11.92
C ASP A 177 -12.41 10.96 11.38
N SER A 178 -11.36 10.76 10.58
CA SER A 178 -10.64 11.82 9.86
C SER A 178 -11.36 12.25 8.56
N GLY A 179 -12.09 11.32 7.93
CA GLY A 179 -12.86 11.56 6.71
C GLY A 179 -12.01 11.80 5.45
N ASP A 180 -12.63 11.94 4.28
CA ASP A 180 -11.89 12.06 3.03
C ASP A 180 -11.25 13.44 2.82
N PRO A 181 -10.05 13.52 2.19
CA PRO A 181 -9.22 12.42 1.67
C PRO A 181 -8.21 11.88 2.71
N SER A 182 -8.44 12.15 3.99
CA SER A 182 -7.53 11.85 5.11
C SER A 182 -7.75 10.46 5.71
N SER A 183 -8.36 9.52 4.99
CA SER A 183 -8.52 8.14 5.45
C SER A 183 -7.18 7.43 5.74
N TYR A 184 -6.06 7.95 5.25
CA TYR A 184 -4.72 7.48 5.60
C TYR A 184 -4.31 7.81 7.05
N ASP A 185 -5.01 8.76 7.71
CA ASP A 185 -4.85 9.04 9.13
C ASP A 185 -5.69 8.05 9.99
N ASP A 186 -6.57 7.27 9.37
CA ASP A 186 -7.42 6.28 10.03
C ASP A 186 -7.02 4.84 9.64
N ASP A 187 -7.76 3.84 10.12
CA ASP A 187 -7.59 2.46 9.70
C ASP A 187 -7.85 2.30 8.21
N SER A 188 -6.81 1.95 7.49
CA SER A 188 -6.85 1.86 6.04
C SER A 188 -5.72 1.00 5.49
N ILE A 189 -5.91 0.51 4.26
CA ILE A 189 -4.85 -0.13 3.49
C ILE A 189 -4.35 0.82 2.41
N GLU A 190 -3.08 0.67 2.05
CA GLU A 190 -2.44 1.41 0.97
C GLU A 190 -1.83 0.46 -0.04
N VAL A 191 -2.04 0.72 -1.33
CA VAL A 191 -1.42 -0.03 -2.43
C VAL A 191 -0.60 0.92 -3.28
N TYR A 192 0.69 0.60 -3.42
CA TYR A 192 1.68 1.37 -4.15
C TYR A 192 2.09 0.63 -5.42
N LEU A 193 2.06 1.31 -6.57
CA LEU A 193 2.40 0.73 -7.86
C LEU A 193 3.40 1.63 -8.59
N ASP A 194 4.40 1.01 -9.20
CA ASP A 194 5.25 1.58 -10.26
C ASP A 194 5.06 0.69 -11.49
N VAL A 195 4.21 1.14 -12.41
CA VAL A 195 3.65 0.27 -13.46
C VAL A 195 4.68 -0.04 -14.56
N ASN A 196 5.64 0.84 -14.79
CA ASN A 196 6.72 0.62 -15.75
C ASN A 196 7.93 -0.12 -15.13
N ASN A 197 7.97 -0.26 -13.80
CA ASN A 197 9.03 -0.89 -13.02
C ASN A 197 10.40 -0.21 -13.18
N MET A 198 10.42 1.12 -13.23
CA MET A 198 11.62 1.95 -13.31
C MET A 198 11.70 2.82 -12.06
N PRO A 199 12.09 2.24 -10.91
CA PRO A 199 12.01 2.93 -9.64
C PRO A 199 12.91 4.17 -9.62
N THR A 200 12.37 5.26 -9.11
CA THR A 200 13.05 6.54 -8.98
C THR A 200 12.85 7.11 -7.57
N GLY A 201 13.62 8.14 -7.22
CA GLY A 201 13.49 8.81 -5.93
C GLY A 201 12.24 9.68 -5.79
N VAL A 202 11.39 9.75 -6.82
CA VAL A 202 10.17 10.57 -6.89
C VAL A 202 9.05 9.79 -7.60
N LEU A 203 7.79 10.20 -7.39
CA LEU A 203 6.67 9.64 -8.14
C LEU A 203 6.55 10.27 -9.53
N GLY A 204 6.40 9.43 -10.55
CA GLY A 204 6.08 9.75 -11.92
C GLY A 204 4.59 9.59 -12.26
N PHE A 205 4.27 9.70 -13.54
CA PHE A 205 2.89 9.56 -14.03
C PHE A 205 2.37 8.13 -13.96
N ASP A 206 3.25 7.14 -14.12
CA ASP A 206 2.90 5.72 -14.08
C ASP A 206 3.02 5.10 -12.67
N ASP A 207 3.28 5.94 -11.67
CA ASP A 207 3.23 5.57 -10.27
C ASP A 207 1.85 5.87 -9.68
N PHE A 208 1.36 4.99 -8.80
CA PHE A 208 0.06 5.09 -8.16
C PHE A 208 0.20 4.85 -6.66
N GLN A 209 -0.59 5.59 -5.89
CA GLN A 209 -0.87 5.30 -4.50
C GLN A 209 -2.38 5.28 -4.34
N PHE A 210 -2.92 4.12 -4.00
CA PHE A 210 -4.31 3.94 -3.60
C PHE A 210 -4.40 3.87 -2.09
N ASN A 211 -5.46 4.43 -1.52
CA ASN A 211 -5.85 4.23 -0.13
C ASN A 211 -7.32 3.80 -0.09
N VAL A 212 -7.61 2.80 0.75
CA VAL A 212 -8.96 2.32 1.03
C VAL A 212 -9.14 2.28 2.54
N GLY A 213 -9.99 3.16 3.05
CA GLY A 213 -10.35 3.19 4.47
C GLY A 213 -11.26 2.04 4.88
N TRP A 214 -11.09 1.54 6.10
CA TRP A 214 -12.05 0.64 6.74
C TRP A 214 -13.43 1.29 6.81
N ASN A 215 -14.49 0.53 6.53
CA ASN A 215 -15.88 1.00 6.46
C ASN A 215 -16.06 2.20 5.50
N ASN A 216 -15.23 2.27 4.46
CA ASN A 216 -15.26 3.28 3.41
C ASN A 216 -15.08 2.66 2.01
N SER A 217 -15.40 1.38 1.83
CA SER A 217 -15.35 0.72 0.52
C SER A 217 -16.19 1.44 -0.54
N GLY A 218 -15.72 1.33 -1.79
CA GLY A 218 -16.27 2.06 -2.93
C GLY A 218 -15.83 3.53 -3.00
N ASN A 219 -15.31 4.10 -1.92
CA ASN A 219 -14.78 5.46 -1.86
C ASN A 219 -13.24 5.46 -1.95
N ASN A 220 -12.75 4.92 -3.07
CA ASN A 220 -11.32 4.76 -3.30
C ASN A 220 -10.64 6.13 -3.47
N TRP A 221 -9.55 6.35 -2.76
CA TRP A 221 -8.67 7.49 -3.00
C TRP A 221 -7.46 7.06 -3.83
N GLU A 222 -7.07 7.89 -4.80
CA GLU A 222 -5.80 7.78 -5.50
C GLU A 222 -5.15 9.17 -5.55
N ARG A 223 -3.83 9.25 -5.40
CA ARG A 223 -3.07 10.51 -5.31
C ARG A 223 -3.40 11.55 -6.40
N ASN A 224 -3.67 11.11 -7.62
CA ASN A 224 -4.00 11.95 -8.75
C ASN A 224 -5.49 11.87 -9.16
N GLY A 225 -6.34 11.27 -8.32
CA GLY A 225 -7.78 11.10 -8.55
C GLY A 225 -8.16 10.08 -9.63
N ARG A 226 -7.24 9.17 -10.01
CA ARG A 226 -7.46 8.18 -11.08
C ARG A 226 -8.16 6.94 -10.55
N THR A 227 -9.44 7.09 -10.23
CA THR A 227 -10.26 6.05 -9.58
C THR A 227 -11.35 5.47 -10.48
N MET A 228 -11.37 5.85 -11.77
CA MET A 228 -12.37 5.38 -12.72
C MET A 228 -12.33 3.86 -12.85
N GLY A 229 -13.44 3.18 -12.51
CA GLY A 229 -13.56 1.72 -12.56
C GLY A 229 -12.81 0.98 -11.45
N VAL A 230 -12.14 1.69 -10.53
CA VAL A 230 -11.55 1.08 -9.33
C VAL A 230 -12.68 0.74 -8.37
N MET A 231 -12.71 -0.50 -7.92
CA MET A 231 -13.75 -1.03 -7.04
C MET A 231 -13.09 -1.57 -5.78
N SER A 232 -13.75 -1.41 -4.64
CA SER A 232 -13.34 -2.04 -3.38
C SER A 232 -14.55 -2.48 -2.59
N ASN A 233 -14.34 -3.46 -1.73
CA ASN A 233 -15.30 -3.87 -0.71
C ASN A 233 -14.54 -4.24 0.56
N ASP A 234 -15.18 -4.09 1.72
CA ASP A 234 -14.59 -4.41 3.00
C ASP A 234 -15.64 -5.03 3.95
N THR A 235 -15.19 -5.89 4.86
CA THR A 235 -16.06 -6.50 5.88
C THR A 235 -15.28 -6.72 7.17
N ASP A 236 -15.98 -6.53 8.30
CA ASP A 236 -15.46 -6.90 9.61
C ASP A 236 -15.38 -8.42 9.77
N VAL A 237 -14.25 -8.89 10.27
CA VAL A 237 -14.04 -10.27 10.72
C VAL A 237 -13.77 -10.31 12.23
N ASN A 238 -13.78 -11.50 12.83
CA ASN A 238 -13.64 -11.61 14.28
C ASN A 238 -12.34 -11.01 14.83
N SER A 239 -11.26 -11.04 14.04
CA SER A 239 -9.94 -10.57 14.44
C SER A 239 -9.63 -9.15 13.98
N GLY A 240 -10.41 -8.61 13.04
CA GLY A 240 -10.26 -7.26 12.51
C GLY A 240 -11.12 -7.03 11.28
N TYR A 241 -10.51 -6.79 10.13
CA TYR A 241 -11.21 -6.52 8.87
C TYR A 241 -10.48 -7.06 7.65
N GLU A 242 -11.24 -7.25 6.58
CA GLU A 242 -10.75 -7.64 5.27
C GLU A 242 -11.14 -6.60 4.23
N VAL A 243 -10.24 -6.33 3.30
CA VAL A 243 -10.43 -5.39 2.19
C VAL A 243 -10.06 -6.08 0.88
N GLU A 244 -10.92 -5.96 -0.11
CA GLU A 244 -10.61 -6.33 -1.49
C GLU A 244 -10.60 -5.09 -2.37
N LEU A 245 -9.60 -4.98 -3.25
CA LEU A 245 -9.43 -3.87 -4.19
C LEU A 245 -9.20 -4.44 -5.61
N ALA A 246 -10.02 -4.03 -6.57
CA ALA A 246 -9.83 -4.29 -7.99
C ALA A 246 -9.46 -3.00 -8.74
N ILE A 247 -8.31 -3.01 -9.39
CA ILE A 247 -7.77 -1.87 -10.13
C ILE A 247 -7.75 -2.23 -11.62
N PRO A 248 -8.51 -1.53 -12.48
CA PRO A 248 -8.49 -1.80 -13.91
C PRO A 248 -7.10 -1.55 -14.51
N TRP A 249 -6.65 -2.45 -15.38
CA TRP A 249 -5.41 -2.22 -16.13
C TRP A 249 -5.48 -0.97 -17.02
N SER A 250 -6.69 -0.63 -17.49
CA SER A 250 -6.95 0.61 -18.22
C SER A 250 -6.68 1.86 -17.37
N THR A 251 -7.02 1.82 -16.07
CA THR A 251 -6.70 2.90 -15.12
C THR A 251 -5.21 3.02 -14.89
N LEU A 252 -4.51 1.88 -14.88
CA LEU A 252 -3.04 1.82 -14.81
C LEU A 252 -2.35 2.21 -16.12
N GLY A 253 -3.10 2.47 -17.19
CA GLY A 253 -2.56 2.86 -18.49
C GLY A 253 -1.69 1.77 -19.14
N THR A 254 -1.92 0.50 -18.81
CA THR A 254 -1.09 -0.61 -19.30
C THR A 254 -1.91 -1.86 -19.62
N THR A 255 -1.30 -2.83 -20.29
CA THR A 255 -1.93 -4.13 -20.57
C THR A 255 -1.25 -5.21 -19.72
N PRO A 256 -2.01 -6.13 -19.10
CA PRO A 256 -1.42 -7.24 -18.38
C PRO A 256 -0.87 -8.29 -19.34
N ALA A 257 0.18 -8.98 -18.91
CA ALA A 257 0.73 -10.12 -19.61
C ALA A 257 1.40 -11.06 -18.62
N ALA A 258 1.32 -12.36 -18.86
CA ALA A 258 2.07 -13.35 -18.09
C ALA A 258 3.57 -13.00 -18.07
N GLY A 259 4.17 -13.01 -16.88
CA GLY A 259 5.56 -12.64 -16.66
C GLY A 259 5.83 -11.13 -16.56
N LYS A 260 4.82 -10.27 -16.76
CA LYS A 260 4.97 -8.82 -16.52
C LYS A 260 5.33 -8.59 -15.05
N VAL A 261 6.28 -7.69 -14.83
CA VAL A 261 6.71 -7.24 -13.50
C VAL A 261 6.43 -5.76 -13.35
N ILE A 262 5.80 -5.38 -12.23
CA ILE A 262 5.60 -4.00 -11.81
C ILE A 262 6.26 -3.78 -10.44
N GLY A 263 6.65 -2.55 -10.13
CA GLY A 263 6.95 -2.17 -8.75
C GLY A 263 5.66 -2.19 -7.92
N PHE A 264 5.75 -2.74 -6.71
CA PHE A 264 4.59 -3.02 -5.89
C PHE A 264 4.93 -2.95 -4.41
N ASP A 265 4.02 -2.39 -3.61
CA ASP A 265 4.05 -2.48 -2.16
C ASP A 265 2.64 -2.38 -1.57
N VAL A 266 2.48 -2.89 -0.34
CA VAL A 266 1.23 -2.77 0.42
C VAL A 266 1.57 -2.27 1.83
N GLY A 267 0.78 -1.31 2.29
CA GLY A 267 0.84 -0.76 3.64
C GLY A 267 -0.48 -0.85 4.37
N VAL A 268 -0.41 -0.77 5.70
CA VAL A 268 -1.56 -0.66 6.60
C VAL A 268 -1.32 0.54 7.52
N ASN A 269 -2.27 1.46 7.53
CA ASN A 269 -2.37 2.53 8.50
C ASN A 269 -3.25 2.04 9.66
N ALA A 270 -2.88 2.38 10.88
CA ALA A 270 -3.70 2.12 12.05
C ALA A 270 -3.75 3.34 12.96
N ASP A 271 -4.97 3.70 13.32
CA ASP A 271 -5.28 4.63 14.40
C ASP A 271 -5.74 3.81 15.60
N VAL A 272 -5.13 4.01 16.76
CA VAL A 272 -5.43 3.21 17.96
C VAL A 272 -6.20 4.00 19.01
N ASN A 273 -6.50 5.28 18.75
CA ASN A 273 -7.07 6.18 19.75
C ASN A 273 -8.08 7.23 19.22
N GLY A 274 -8.31 7.31 17.91
CA GLY A 274 -9.19 8.28 17.24
C GLY A 274 -8.60 9.69 17.15
N ALA A 275 -7.27 9.80 17.04
CA ALA A 275 -6.58 11.09 16.89
C ALA A 275 -5.62 11.13 15.70
N GLY A 276 -5.74 10.17 14.79
CA GLY A 276 -4.93 10.01 13.58
C GLY A 276 -3.94 8.85 13.66
N ARG A 277 -3.16 8.68 12.59
CA ARG A 277 -2.34 7.48 12.40
C ARG A 277 -1.27 7.36 13.47
N ASP A 278 -1.34 6.26 14.22
CA ASP A 278 -0.35 5.88 15.23
C ASP A 278 0.72 4.96 14.65
N PHE A 279 0.33 4.07 13.74
CA PHE A 279 1.24 3.09 13.14
C PHE A 279 1.08 3.04 11.62
N HIS A 280 2.21 2.84 10.95
CA HIS A 280 2.26 2.49 9.54
C HIS A 280 3.12 1.24 9.36
N LEU A 281 2.49 0.17 8.88
CA LEU A 281 3.13 -1.11 8.56
C LEU A 281 3.27 -1.23 7.04
N MET A 282 4.35 -1.85 6.59
CA MET A 282 4.67 -2.06 5.18
C MET A 282 5.09 -3.51 4.91
N TRP A 283 4.87 -4.00 3.69
CA TRP A 283 5.43 -5.28 3.26
C TRP A 283 6.94 -5.20 3.02
N GLN A 284 7.41 -4.29 2.17
CA GLN A 284 8.85 -4.13 1.88
C GLN A 284 9.38 -2.73 2.19
N GLY A 285 8.64 -1.71 1.78
CA GLY A 285 9.12 -0.35 1.60
C GLY A 285 9.33 0.42 2.89
N THR A 286 9.09 1.72 2.82
CA THR A 286 9.37 2.65 3.91
C THR A 286 8.19 3.60 4.11
N ALA A 287 8.26 4.39 5.17
CA ALA A 287 7.35 5.53 5.38
C ALA A 287 7.31 6.50 4.18
N GLN A 288 8.30 6.45 3.29
CA GLN A 288 8.46 7.36 2.15
C GLN A 288 7.81 6.84 0.86
N ASN A 289 7.10 5.71 0.90
CA ASN A 289 6.52 5.10 -0.30
C ASN A 289 5.54 6.01 -1.04
N HIS A 290 4.85 6.92 -0.33
CA HIS A 290 3.97 7.96 -0.90
C HIS A 290 4.70 9.03 -1.72
N GLN A 291 6.03 9.00 -1.77
CA GLN A 291 6.83 9.95 -2.54
C GLN A 291 8.08 9.37 -3.21
N ASN A 292 8.40 8.09 -3.00
CA ASN A 292 9.64 7.47 -3.48
C ASN A 292 9.43 5.97 -3.78
N THR A 293 9.75 5.54 -5.01
CA THR A 293 9.53 4.16 -5.46
C THR A 293 10.75 3.25 -5.31
N LEU A 294 11.92 3.78 -4.86
CA LEU A 294 13.17 3.00 -4.73
C LEU A 294 13.08 1.81 -3.79
N SER A 295 12.15 1.84 -2.82
CA SER A 295 12.00 0.79 -1.82
C SER A 295 10.87 -0.19 -2.12
N TYR A 296 10.17 -0.04 -3.26
CA TYR A 296 9.09 -0.94 -3.63
C TYR A 296 9.64 -2.35 -3.90
N GLY A 297 8.88 -3.36 -3.48
CA GLY A 297 9.06 -4.71 -3.96
C GLY A 297 8.64 -4.84 -5.42
N LYS A 298 8.44 -6.08 -5.85
CA LYS A 298 8.00 -6.42 -7.20
C LYS A 298 6.77 -7.30 -7.13
N LEU A 299 5.84 -7.10 -8.06
CA LEU A 299 4.73 -8.00 -8.32
C LEU A 299 4.89 -8.55 -9.74
N GLN A 300 4.95 -9.87 -9.85
CA GLN A 300 5.02 -10.59 -11.12
C GLN A 300 3.68 -11.28 -11.40
N LEU A 301 3.16 -11.06 -12.61
CA LEU A 301 1.94 -11.71 -13.08
C LEU A 301 2.23 -13.17 -13.47
N GLN A 302 1.66 -14.13 -12.74
CA GLN A 302 1.78 -15.55 -13.07
C GLN A 302 1.08 -15.86 -14.40
N ALA A 303 1.59 -16.81 -15.18
CA ALA A 303 0.86 -17.34 -16.33
C ALA A 303 -0.50 -17.94 -15.92
N CYS A 304 -1.51 -17.78 -16.78
CA CYS A 304 -2.81 -18.42 -16.61
C CYS A 304 -2.70 -19.93 -16.89
N PRO A 305 -3.46 -20.78 -16.16
CA PRO A 305 -3.56 -22.21 -16.43
C PRO A 305 -4.01 -22.55 -17.84
#